data_AF-A0A378MR68-F1
#
_entry.id   AF-A0A378MR68-F1
#
_cell.length_a   1.000
_cell.length_b   1.000
_cell.length_c   1.000
_cell.angle_alpha   90.00
_cell.angle_beta   90.00
_cell.angle_gamma   90.00
#
_symmetry.space_group_name_H-M   'P 1'
#
loop_
_entity.id
_entity.type
_entity.pdbx_description
1 polymer ?
#
loop_
_entity_poly.entity_id
_entity_poly.type
_entity_poly.pdbx_seq_one_letter_code
_entity_poly.pdbx_strand_id
1 'polypeptide(L)'
;MELIILPQISIRVIFLYITAKNIKKDGLDLSKISYVTKEIHNEIFSRCNPEKGDILYIKDGATTGVSIINTLNEPFSMLSSVALIKTSQENR
;
A
#
# COMPACT_ATOMS: atom_id res chain seq x y z
N MET A 1 -12.74 1.46 -47.58
CA MET A 1 -11.83 2.36 -46.85
C MET A 1 -11.92 1.91 -45.40
N GLU A 2 -10.90 1.19 -44.93
CA GLU A 2 -10.92 0.50 -43.64
C GLU A 2 -11.06 1.49 -42.49
N LEU A 3 -11.98 1.18 -41.59
CA LEU A 3 -12.16 1.87 -40.33
C LEU A 3 -10.98 1.45 -39.44
N ILE A 4 -10.02 2.36 -39.25
CA ILE A 4 -8.87 2.16 -38.38
C ILE A 4 -9.40 1.97 -36.95
N ILE A 5 -9.27 0.75 -36.43
CA ILE A 5 -9.49 0.43 -35.02
C ILE A 5 -8.43 1.19 -34.22
N LEU A 6 -8.83 2.25 -33.51
CA LEU A 6 -7.98 2.89 -32.51
C LEU A 6 -7.70 1.86 -31.39
N PRO A 7 -6.45 1.75 -30.92
CA PRO A 7 -6.07 0.74 -29.94
C PRO A 7 -6.82 1.02 -28.64
N GLN A 8 -7.35 -0.04 -28.02
CA GLN A 8 -7.92 -0.01 -26.67
C GLN A 8 -6.91 0.67 -25.73
N ILE A 9 -7.17 1.91 -25.32
CA ILE A 9 -6.36 2.61 -24.30
C ILE A 9 -6.63 1.88 -22.99
N SER A 10 -5.83 0.86 -22.70
CA SER A 10 -5.83 0.19 -21.41
C SER A 10 -5.23 1.17 -20.40
N ILE A 11 -6.09 1.88 -19.68
CA ILE A 11 -5.71 2.65 -18.50
C ILE A 11 -5.14 1.63 -17.52
N ARG A 12 -3.80 1.58 -17.41
CA ARG A 12 -3.12 0.69 -16.47
C ARG A 12 -3.36 1.22 -15.06
N VAL A 13 -4.25 0.57 -14.32
CA VAL A 13 -4.47 0.84 -12.90
C VAL A 13 -3.25 0.31 -12.12
N ILE A 14 -2.62 1.20 -11.35
CA ILE A 14 -1.48 0.90 -10.48
C ILE A 14 -1.80 1.31 -9.03
N PHE A 15 -1.20 0.62 -8.07
CA PHE A 15 -1.45 0.81 -6.64
C PHE A 15 -0.16 1.17 -5.90
N LEU A 16 -0.28 1.94 -4.82
CA LEU A 16 0.86 2.28 -3.96
C LEU A 16 1.46 1.02 -3.36
N TYR A 17 2.80 1.01 -3.28
CA TYR A 17 3.56 -0.07 -2.65
C TYR A 17 4.41 0.48 -1.51
N ILE A 18 3.90 0.36 -0.29
CA ILE A 18 4.53 0.89 0.92
C ILE A 18 5.60 -0.07 1.43
N THR A 19 6.78 0.48 1.71
CA THR A 19 7.91 -0.27 2.27
C THR A 19 8.35 0.33 3.60
N ALA A 20 9.25 -0.35 4.32
CA ALA A 20 9.86 0.20 5.53
C ALA A 20 10.49 1.59 5.32
N LYS A 21 10.94 1.93 4.10
CA LYS A 21 11.53 3.24 3.80
C LYS A 21 10.51 4.38 3.85
N ASN A 22 9.23 4.07 3.60
CA ASN A 22 8.14 5.03 3.57
C ASN A 22 7.52 5.26 4.95
N ILE A 23 7.82 4.42 5.94
CA ILE A 23 7.32 4.58 7.31
C ILE A 23 8.38 5.32 8.13
N LYS A 24 8.02 6.52 8.60
CA LYS A 24 8.84 7.38 9.46
C LYS A 24 8.17 7.54 10.82
N LYS A 25 8.88 8.11 11.80
CA LYS A 25 8.33 8.32 13.15
C LYS A 25 7.16 9.31 13.18
N ASP A 26 7.11 10.20 12.21
CA ASP A 26 6.12 11.26 12.02
C ASP A 26 5.01 10.90 11.02
N GLY A 27 5.09 9.74 10.35
CA GLY A 27 4.03 9.25 9.45
C GLY A 27 4.55 8.57 8.18
N LEU A 28 3.72 8.59 7.14
CA LEU A 28 4.06 8.05 5.82
C LEU A 28 4.73 9.11 4.95
N ASP A 29 5.96 8.83 4.50
CA ASP A 29 6.65 9.60 3.47
C ASP A 29 6.37 8.98 2.09
N LEU A 30 5.51 9.65 1.34
CA LEU A 30 5.09 9.27 -0.01
C LEU A 30 5.82 10.05 -1.11
N SER A 31 6.79 10.91 -0.77
CA SER A 31 7.52 11.73 -1.75
C SER A 31 8.27 10.89 -2.79
N LYS A 32 8.75 9.70 -2.38
CA LYS A 32 9.43 8.72 -3.23
C LYS A 32 8.81 7.34 -3.03
N ILE A 33 7.65 7.14 -3.64
CA ILE A 33 6.87 5.91 -3.52
C ILE A 33 7.00 5.02 -4.78
N SER A 34 6.89 3.71 -4.57
CA SER A 34 6.83 2.72 -5.65
C SER A 34 5.39 2.31 -5.91
N TYR A 35 5.14 1.77 -7.10
CA TYR A 35 3.83 1.28 -7.50
C TYR A 35 3.91 -0.16 -8.00
N VAL A 36 2.82 -0.89 -7.83
CA VAL A 36 2.64 -2.24 -8.36
C VAL A 36 1.41 -2.30 -9.27
N THR A 37 1.36 -3.28 -10.16
CA THR A 37 0.19 -3.51 -11.01
C THR A 37 -0.99 -4.01 -10.20
N LYS A 38 -2.19 -3.96 -10.78
CA LYS A 38 -3.41 -4.48 -10.15
C LYS A 38 -3.30 -5.97 -9.79
N GLU A 39 -2.63 -6.77 -10.61
CA GLU A 39 -2.48 -8.21 -10.39
C GLU A 39 -1.64 -8.49 -9.13
N ILE A 40 -0.48 -7.82 -9.02
CA ILE A 40 0.39 -7.90 -7.84
C ILE A 40 -0.32 -7.35 -6.61
N HIS A 41 -1.02 -6.22 -6.77
CA HIS A 41 -1.78 -5.62 -5.68
C HIS A 41 -2.81 -6.61 -5.12
N ASN A 42 -3.62 -7.21 -5.98
CA ASN A 42 -4.65 -8.16 -5.57
C ASN A 42 -4.06 -9.38 -4.85
N GLU A 43 -2.92 -9.90 -5.31
CA GLU A 43 -2.24 -11.02 -4.66
C GLU A 43 -1.84 -10.66 -3.22
N ILE A 44 -1.15 -9.52 -3.04
CA ILE A 44 -0.68 -9.08 -1.72
C ILE A 44 -1.87 -8.70 -0.83
N PHE A 45 -2.82 -7.95 -1.38
CA PHE A 45 -3.97 -7.40 -0.66
C PHE A 45 -4.92 -8.49 -0.15
N SER A 46 -5.04 -9.61 -0.88
CA SER A 46 -5.82 -10.77 -0.44
C SER A 46 -5.34 -11.37 0.89
N ARG A 47 -4.03 -11.21 1.20
CA ARG A 47 -3.41 -11.73 2.43
C ARG A 47 -3.31 -10.67 3.52
N CYS A 48 -3.31 -9.40 3.13
CA CYS A 48 -3.06 -8.27 4.01
C CYS A 48 -3.75 -7.03 3.44
N ASN A 49 -4.87 -6.62 4.04
CA ASN A 49 -5.69 -5.49 3.61
C ASN A 49 -5.59 -4.32 4.63
N PRO A 50 -4.68 -3.36 4.42
CA PRO A 50 -4.59 -2.19 5.29
C PRO A 50 -5.84 -1.33 5.17
N GLU A 51 -6.38 -0.92 6.31
CA GLU A 51 -7.49 0.03 6.42
C GLU A 51 -7.05 1.24 7.23
N LYS A 52 -7.74 2.35 7.04
CA LYS A 52 -7.47 3.57 7.79
C LYS A 52 -7.61 3.30 9.29
N GLY A 53 -6.60 3.70 10.06
CA GLY A 53 -6.57 3.51 11.51
C GLY A 53 -5.84 2.24 11.96
N ASP A 54 -5.56 1.30 11.05
CA ASP A 54 -4.69 0.18 11.37
C ASP A 54 -3.27 0.66 11.70
N ILE A 55 -2.50 -0.17 12.39
CA ILE A 55 -1.10 0.12 12.69
C ILE A 55 -0.20 -0.55 11.64
N LEU A 56 0.71 0.24 11.06
CA LEU A 56 1.80 -0.24 10.22
C LEU A 56 3.06 -0.34 11.06
N TYR A 57 3.67 -1.52 11.12
CA TYR A 57 4.84 -1.79 11.96
C TYR A 57 6.00 -2.31 11.11
N ILE A 58 7.19 -1.70 11.25
CA ILE A 58 8.39 -2.22 10.59
C ILE A 58 8.94 -3.38 11.41
N LYS A 59 8.84 -4.61 10.88
CA LYS A 59 9.34 -5.82 11.56
C LYS A 59 10.79 -6.16 11.21
N ASP A 60 11.22 -5.87 9.99
CA ASP A 60 12.57 -6.19 9.51
C ASP A 60 13.26 -4.96 8.91
N GLY A 61 14.52 -4.71 9.28
CA GLY A 61 15.38 -3.66 8.71
C GLY A 61 16.05 -2.75 9.75
N ALA A 62 16.80 -1.74 9.28
CA ALA A 62 17.52 -0.80 10.15
C ALA A 62 16.59 0.06 11.03
N THR A 63 15.33 0.19 10.64
CA THR A 63 14.29 0.95 11.35
C THR A 63 13.22 0.03 11.96
N THR A 64 13.56 -1.24 12.23
CA THR A 64 12.68 -2.15 12.98
C THR A 64 12.19 -1.51 14.27
N GLY A 65 10.92 -1.74 14.61
CA GLY A 65 10.30 -1.21 15.82
C GLY A 65 9.51 0.08 15.61
N VAL A 66 9.69 0.77 14.48
CA VAL A 66 8.87 1.95 14.16
C VAL A 66 7.45 1.50 13.81
N SER A 67 6.46 2.10 14.47
CA SER A 67 5.03 1.94 14.17
C SER A 67 4.36 3.29 13.95
N ILE A 68 3.37 3.29 13.07
CA ILE A 68 2.50 4.45 12.82
C ILE A 68 1.05 3.99 12.63
N ILE A 69 0.12 4.91 12.82
CA ILE A 69 -1.27 4.73 12.42
C ILE A 69 -1.37 5.00 10.91
N ASN A 70 -1.99 4.09 10.16
CA ASN A 70 -2.30 4.28 8.75
C ASN A 70 -3.32 5.41 8.59
N THR A 71 -2.93 6.48 7.89
CA THR A 71 -3.78 7.64 7.62
C THR A 71 -4.45 7.60 6.24
N LEU A 72 -4.04 6.68 5.36
CA LEU A 72 -4.55 6.58 4.00
C LEU A 72 -5.94 5.93 3.97
N ASN A 73 -6.80 6.40 3.08
CA ASN A 73 -8.12 5.80 2.84
C ASN A 73 -8.10 4.86 1.63
N GLU A 74 -7.16 5.08 0.71
CA GLU A 74 -7.01 4.37 -0.55
C GLU A 74 -6.33 3.00 -0.33
N PRO A 75 -6.69 1.98 -1.12
CA PRO A 75 -6.05 0.68 -1.03
C PRO A 75 -4.59 0.74 -1.51
N PHE A 76 -3.71 0.07 -0.77
CA PHE A 76 -2.30 -0.07 -1.09
C PHE A 76 -1.78 -1.44 -0.72
N SER A 77 -0.65 -1.82 -1.30
CA SER A 77 0.09 -3.04 -0.94
C SER A 77 1.31 -2.70 -0.12
N MET A 78 1.81 -3.67 0.65
CA MET A 78 2.98 -3.51 1.48
C MET A 78 4.03 -4.58 1.21
N LEU A 79 5.30 -4.20 1.35
CA LEU A 79 6.42 -5.15 1.36
C LEU A 79 6.38 -6.01 2.63
N SER A 80 6.86 -7.24 2.53
CA SER A 80 6.91 -8.21 3.64
C SER A 80 7.65 -7.71 4.88
N SER A 81 8.53 -6.70 4.78
CA SER A 81 9.21 -6.08 5.92
C SER A 81 8.27 -5.24 6.83
N VAL A 82 7.05 -4.97 6.38
CA VAL A 82 6.01 -4.26 7.13
C VAL A 82 4.95 -5.26 7.58
N ALA A 83 4.60 -5.22 8.87
CA ALA A 83 3.48 -5.95 9.43
C ALA A 83 2.26 -5.02 9.56
N LEU A 84 1.08 -5.59 9.34
CA LEU A 84 -0.21 -4.96 9.60
C LEU A 84 -0.73 -5.44 10.94
N ILE A 85 -1.13 -4.51 11.81
CA ILE A 85 -1.84 -4.83 13.05
C ILE A 85 -3.22 -4.19 12.94
N LYS A 86 -4.25 -5.04 12.89
CA LYS A 86 -5.65 -4.61 12.85
C LYS A 86 -6.05 -4.05 14.20
N THR A 87 -6.61 -2.84 14.20
CA THR A 87 -7.13 -2.23 15.43
C THR A 87 -8.62 -2.53 15.57
N SER A 88 -9.06 -3.03 16.73
CA SER A 88 -10.48 -3.20 17.03
C SER A 88 -11.18 -1.85 17.03
N GLN A 89 -12.29 -1.73 16.28
CA GLN A 89 -13.12 -0.53 16.21
C GLN A 89 -14.07 -0.44 17.43
N GLU A 90 -13.60 -0.78 18.62
CA GLU A 90 -14.46 -0.82 19.81
C GLU A 90 -14.68 0.62 20.32
N ASN A 91 -15.83 1.19 19.96
CA ASN A 91 -16.34 2.54 20.29
C ASN A 91 -15.64 3.72 19.58
N ARG A 92 -15.98 3.97 18.31
CA ARG A 92 -15.78 5.27 17.65
C ARG A 92 -17.10 5.98 17.41
#